data_AF-A0A1Q6JV99-F1
#
_entry.id   AF-A0A1Q6JV99-F1
#
_cell.length_a   1.000
_cell.length_b   1.000
_cell.length_c   1.000
_cell.angle_alpha   90.00
_cell.angle_beta   90.00
_cell.angle_gamma   90.00
#
_symmetry.space_group_name_H-M   'P 1'
#
loop_
_entity.id
_entity.type
_entity.pdbx_description
1 polymer ?
#
loop_
_entity_poly.entity_id
_entity_poly.type
_entity_poly.pdbx_seq_one_letter_code
_entity_poly.pdbx_strand_id
1 'polypeptide(L)'
;MENATKALLIAAAVLVAIIIISLGVTIVSGARNQIGKSSDALDDAEIEAFNSKFSSYEGTSVSGTRVKALVKTAYQQNQKEDDESRRVNVKLTDAQNSQENLLESTNANPTDTSGKIKTGSRYSVSFDTKKSGMIETINLTEIK
;
A
#
# COMPACT_ATOMS: atom_id res chain seq x y z
N MET A 1 -36.41 -0.11 -58.02
CA MET A 1 -35.07 0.21 -57.47
C MET A 1 -35.16 0.93 -56.12
N GLU A 2 -36.19 1.75 -55.87
CA GLU A 2 -36.38 2.49 -54.61
C GLU A 2 -36.42 1.61 -53.34
N ASN A 3 -37.02 0.41 -53.39
CA ASN A 3 -37.09 -0.50 -52.24
C ASN A 3 -35.74 -1.09 -51.85
N ALA A 4 -34.84 -1.29 -52.82
CA ALA A 4 -33.48 -1.74 -52.55
C ALA A 4 -32.67 -0.62 -51.88
N THR A 5 -32.85 0.63 -52.33
CA THR A 5 -32.21 1.80 -51.73
C THR A 5 -32.73 2.06 -50.31
N LYS A 6 -34.03 1.91 -50.04
CA LYS A 6 -34.60 2.01 -48.69
C LYS A 6 -34.03 0.92 -47.75
N ALA A 7 -33.93 -0.31 -48.23
CA ALA A 7 -33.32 -1.40 -47.47
C ALA A 7 -31.82 -1.14 -47.18
N LEU A 8 -31.08 -0.60 -48.16
CA LEU A 8 -29.67 -0.28 -48.02
C LEU A 8 -29.42 0.82 -46.97
N LEU A 9 -30.26 1.86 -46.96
CA LEU A 9 -30.17 2.93 -45.96
C LEU A 9 -30.49 2.44 -44.54
N ILE A 10 -31.48 1.54 -44.40
CA ILE A 10 -31.82 0.94 -43.12
C ILE A 10 -30.69 0.03 -42.62
N ALA A 11 -30.11 -0.80 -43.49
CA ALA A 11 -28.99 -1.67 -43.14
C ALA A 11 -27.76 -0.87 -42.71
N ALA A 12 -27.46 0.24 -43.40
CA ALA A 12 -26.36 1.13 -43.04
C ALA A 12 -26.56 1.76 -41.66
N ALA A 13 -27.78 2.19 -41.32
CA ALA A 13 -28.09 2.77 -40.02
C ALA A 13 -27.93 1.75 -38.87
N VAL A 14 -28.38 0.51 -39.06
CA VAL A 14 -28.23 -0.56 -38.06
C VAL A 14 -26.75 -0.93 -37.87
N LEU A 15 -25.98 -1.00 -38.97
CA LEU A 15 -24.54 -1.26 -38.90
C LEU A 15 -23.80 -0.18 -38.10
N VAL A 16 -24.09 1.10 -38.35
CA VAL A 16 -23.50 2.22 -37.61
C VAL A 16 -23.86 2.15 -36.12
N ALA A 17 -25.11 1.80 -35.78
CA ALA A 17 -25.53 1.66 -34.39
C ALA A 17 -24.76 0.55 -33.65
N ILE A 18 -24.53 -0.60 -34.28
CA ILE A 18 -23.74 -1.69 -33.69
C ILE A 18 -22.30 -1.23 -33.43
N ILE A 19 -21.68 -0.53 -34.38
CA ILE A 19 -20.31 0.00 -34.24
C ILE A 19 -20.21 0.98 -33.05
N ILE A 20 -21.18 1.89 -32.91
CA ILE A 20 -21.20 2.87 -31.81
C ILE A 20 -21.36 2.18 -30.45
N ILE A 21 -22.24 1.17 -30.35
CA ILE A 21 -22.43 0.40 -29.11
C ILE A 21 -21.15 -0.35 -28.75
N SER A 22 -20.53 -1.06 -29.71
CA SER A 22 -19.27 -1.78 -29.48
C SER A 22 -18.15 -0.84 -29.03
N LEU A 23 -18.01 0.32 -29.69
CA LEU A 23 -17.04 1.34 -29.31
C LEU A 23 -17.31 1.90 -27.90
N GLY A 24 -18.58 2.15 -27.57
CA GLY A 24 -19.01 2.59 -26.24
C GLY A 24 -18.65 1.60 -25.14
N VAL A 25 -18.90 0.30 -25.36
CA VAL A 25 -18.50 -0.76 -24.42
C VAL A 25 -16.98 -0.81 -24.26
N THR A 26 -16.21 -0.70 -25.35
CA THR A 26 -14.74 -0.69 -25.28
C THR A 26 -14.20 0.52 -24.51
N ILE A 27 -14.74 1.73 -24.77
CA ILE A 27 -14.34 2.94 -24.04
C ILE A 27 -14.70 2.84 -22.55
N VAL A 28 -15.91 2.39 -22.22
CA VAL A 28 -16.34 2.21 -20.84
C VAL A 28 -15.50 1.14 -20.14
N SER A 29 -15.17 0.03 -20.81
CA SER A 29 -14.29 -1.01 -20.25
C SER A 29 -12.83 -0.55 -20.09
N GLY A 30 -12.32 0.26 -21.03
CA GLY A 30 -11.00 0.88 -20.94
C GLY A 30 -10.92 1.90 -19.80
N ALA A 31 -11.93 2.75 -19.66
CA ALA A 31 -12.06 3.68 -18.54
C ALA A 31 -12.20 2.94 -17.19
N ARG A 32 -12.94 1.82 -17.14
CA ARG A 32 -13.05 0.98 -15.93
C ARG A 32 -11.75 0.23 -15.61
N ASN A 33 -11.00 -0.22 -16.61
CA ASN A 33 -9.67 -0.80 -16.44
C ASN A 33 -8.64 0.25 -16.00
N GLN A 34 -8.84 1.51 -16.37
CA GLN A 34 -8.01 2.62 -15.90
C GLN A 34 -8.42 3.01 -14.48
N ILE A 35 -9.71 3.16 -14.18
CA ILE A 35 -10.26 3.44 -12.84
C ILE A 35 -9.94 2.33 -11.83
N GLY A 36 -9.92 1.06 -12.25
CA GLY A 36 -9.48 -0.07 -11.41
C GLY A 36 -7.97 -0.13 -11.16
N LYS A 37 -7.17 0.62 -11.93
CA LYS A 37 -5.73 0.80 -11.75
C LYS A 37 -5.37 2.17 -11.14
N SER A 38 -6.35 3.07 -10.97
CA SER A 38 -6.13 4.47 -10.57
C SER A 38 -6.24 4.71 -9.06
N SER A 39 -6.56 3.70 -8.26
CA SER A 39 -6.70 3.91 -6.82
C SER A 39 -5.40 3.78 -6.01
N ASP A 40 -4.32 3.24 -6.59
CA ASP A 40 -3.07 2.95 -5.86
C ASP A 40 -1.80 2.97 -6.75
N ALA A 41 -1.84 3.58 -7.95
CA ALA A 41 -0.66 3.67 -8.81
C ALA A 41 0.28 4.80 -8.31
N LEU A 42 0.92 4.56 -7.17
CA LEU A 42 2.14 5.28 -6.83
C LEU A 42 3.22 4.88 -7.84
N ASP A 43 4.11 5.81 -8.18
CA ASP A 43 5.25 5.50 -9.04
C ASP A 43 6.12 4.44 -8.36
N ASP A 44 6.60 3.45 -9.10
CA ASP A 44 7.44 2.36 -8.55
C ASP A 44 8.68 2.95 -7.86
N ALA A 45 9.19 4.07 -8.38
CA ALA A 45 10.29 4.83 -7.78
C ALA A 45 9.92 5.46 -6.41
N GLU A 46 8.67 5.91 -6.26
CA GLU A 46 8.18 6.48 -5.00
C GLU A 46 7.97 5.38 -3.95
N ILE A 47 7.44 4.23 -4.35
CA ILE A 47 7.31 3.05 -3.50
C ILE A 47 8.68 2.59 -3.02
N GLU A 48 9.65 2.47 -3.92
CA GLU A 48 11.03 2.08 -3.56
C GLU A 48 11.68 3.11 -2.62
N ALA A 49 11.55 4.40 -2.93
CA ALA A 49 12.07 5.47 -2.08
C ALA A 49 11.46 5.43 -0.67
N PHE A 50 10.15 5.19 -0.56
CA PHE A 50 9.50 5.05 0.74
C PHE A 50 9.99 3.80 1.48
N ASN A 51 9.95 2.64 0.83
CA ASN A 51 10.31 1.37 1.44
C ASN A 51 11.80 1.33 1.87
N SER A 52 12.68 2.01 1.12
CA SER A 52 14.11 2.09 1.42
C SER A 52 14.43 2.69 2.80
N LYS A 53 13.54 3.56 3.33
CA LYS A 53 13.66 4.16 4.66
C LYS A 53 13.65 3.12 5.77
N PHE A 54 12.99 1.98 5.54
CA PHE A 54 12.76 0.92 6.52
C PHE A 54 13.46 -0.39 6.16
N SER A 55 13.61 -0.71 4.88
CA SER A 55 14.14 -2.00 4.39
C SER A 55 15.52 -2.34 4.96
N SER A 56 16.36 -1.32 5.22
CA SER A 56 17.68 -1.53 5.83
C SER A 56 17.63 -2.13 7.25
N TYR A 57 16.47 -2.11 7.91
CA TYR A 57 16.27 -2.67 9.25
C TYR A 57 15.68 -4.08 9.22
N GLU A 58 15.36 -4.63 8.03
CA GLU A 58 14.88 -5.99 7.91
C GLU A 58 15.92 -7.00 8.39
N GLY A 59 15.44 -8.09 8.99
CA GLY A 59 16.31 -9.22 9.30
C GLY A 59 15.81 -10.06 10.46
N THR A 60 16.33 -11.27 10.53
CA THR A 60 15.94 -12.27 11.53
C THR A 60 16.72 -12.16 12.84
N SER A 61 17.60 -11.16 13.00
CA SER A 61 18.46 -11.05 14.19
C SER A 61 19.00 -9.64 14.42
N VAL A 62 18.10 -8.68 14.51
CA VAL A 62 18.38 -7.24 14.67
C VAL A 62 18.55 -6.89 16.14
N SER A 63 19.54 -6.07 16.49
CA SER A 63 19.75 -5.65 17.88
C SER A 63 18.65 -4.71 18.36
N GLY A 64 18.27 -4.80 19.64
CA GLY A 64 17.25 -3.93 20.23
C GLY A 64 17.54 -2.43 20.06
N THR A 65 18.82 -2.02 20.08
CA THR A 65 19.22 -0.63 19.78
C THR A 65 18.84 -0.21 18.35
N ARG A 66 19.06 -1.09 17.37
CA ARG A 66 18.72 -0.84 15.96
C ARG A 66 17.21 -0.86 15.75
N VAL A 67 16.49 -1.72 16.48
CA VAL A 67 15.01 -1.69 16.49
C VAL A 67 14.46 -0.39 17.09
N LYS A 68 15.02 0.12 18.19
CA LYS A 68 14.63 1.44 18.73
C LYS A 68 14.84 2.55 17.72
N ALA A 69 15.93 2.51 16.95
CA ALA A 69 16.16 3.46 15.88
C ALA A 69 15.08 3.34 14.78
N LEU A 70 14.71 2.12 14.37
CA LEU A 70 13.62 1.88 13.42
C LEU A 70 12.29 2.48 13.91
N VAL A 71 11.89 2.21 15.16
CA VAL A 71 10.63 2.75 15.71
C VAL A 71 10.65 4.28 15.75
N LYS A 72 11.80 4.88 16.07
CA LYS A 72 11.99 6.33 16.01
C LYS A 72 11.86 6.87 14.58
N THR A 73 12.46 6.20 13.59
CA THR A 73 12.34 6.58 12.17
C THR A 73 10.88 6.48 11.70
N ALA A 74 10.17 5.41 12.06
CA ALA A 74 8.75 5.23 11.77
C ALA A 74 7.89 6.36 12.37
N TYR A 75 8.13 6.70 13.63
CA TYR A 75 7.46 7.83 14.27
C TYR A 75 7.74 9.17 13.58
N GLN A 76 9.01 9.44 13.24
CA GLN A 76 9.39 10.67 12.52
C GLN A 76 8.78 10.76 11.12
N GLN A 77 8.63 9.62 10.43
CA GLN A 77 7.92 9.57 9.15
C GLN A 77 6.45 9.94 9.35
N ASN A 78 5.75 9.29 10.31
CA ASN A 78 4.33 9.56 10.55
C ASN A 78 4.06 11.03 10.94
N GLN A 79 4.95 11.64 11.73
CA GLN A 79 4.84 13.04 12.14
C GLN A 79 5.01 14.04 10.99
N LYS A 80 5.70 13.66 9.91
CA LYS A 80 5.89 14.50 8.73
C LYS A 80 4.83 14.25 7.66
N GLU A 81 3.97 13.26 7.87
CA GLU A 81 3.07 12.75 6.85
C GLU A 81 1.63 13.19 7.16
N ASP A 82 1.12 14.11 6.34
CA ASP A 82 -0.26 14.59 6.45
C ASP A 82 -1.27 13.54 5.98
N ASP A 83 -0.86 12.66 5.07
CA ASP A 83 -1.70 11.59 4.53
C ASP A 83 -1.61 10.32 5.38
N GLU A 84 -2.73 9.95 6.00
CA GLU A 84 -2.82 8.76 6.84
C GLU A 84 -2.51 7.46 6.07
N SER A 85 -2.73 7.46 4.74
CA SER A 85 -2.41 6.31 3.89
C SER A 85 -0.91 6.09 3.71
N ARG A 86 -0.06 7.07 4.03
CA ARG A 86 1.41 6.96 3.96
C ARG A 86 2.08 6.81 5.34
N ARG A 87 1.27 6.68 6.39
CA ARG A 87 1.74 6.36 7.74
C ARG A 87 1.92 4.86 7.93
N VAL A 88 2.82 4.51 8.85
CA VAL A 88 3.19 3.13 9.17
C VAL A 88 2.78 2.75 10.60
N ASN A 89 2.38 1.50 10.80
CA ASN A 89 2.16 0.91 12.11
C ASN A 89 3.42 0.17 12.57
N VAL A 90 3.63 0.10 13.89
CA VAL A 90 4.69 -0.72 14.48
C VAL A 90 4.07 -1.65 15.52
N LYS A 91 4.24 -2.95 15.32
CA LYS A 91 3.75 -4.01 16.22
C LYS A 91 4.92 -4.75 16.84
N LEU A 92 4.82 -5.02 18.14
CA LEU A 92 5.78 -5.81 18.90
C LEU A 92 5.11 -7.10 19.37
N THR A 93 5.76 -8.23 19.12
CA THR A 93 5.51 -9.50 19.77
C THR A 93 6.68 -9.79 20.71
N ASP A 94 6.42 -9.86 22.01
CA ASP A 94 7.46 -10.15 23.01
C ASP A 94 7.80 -11.65 23.08
N ALA A 95 8.81 -12.00 23.89
CA ALA A 95 9.19 -13.40 24.09
C ALA A 95 8.09 -14.29 24.72
N GLN A 96 7.04 -13.71 25.30
CA GLN A 96 5.88 -14.44 25.82
C GLN A 96 4.74 -14.55 24.80
N ASN A 97 4.96 -14.13 23.55
CA ASN A 97 3.96 -14.02 22.48
C ASN A 97 2.85 -13.02 22.78
N SER A 98 3.07 -12.05 23.69
CA SER A 98 2.17 -10.92 23.86
C SER A 98 2.37 -9.93 22.72
N GLN A 99 1.28 -9.49 22.11
CA GLN A 99 1.29 -8.50 21.04
C GLN A 99 0.92 -7.12 21.58
N GLU A 100 1.68 -6.10 21.18
CA GLU A 100 1.39 -4.70 21.46
C GLU A 100 1.64 -3.82 20.23
N ASN A 101 0.77 -2.83 20.05
CA ASN A 101 0.98 -1.75 19.08
C ASN A 101 1.88 -0.68 19.73
N LEU A 102 3.09 -0.50 19.20
CA LEU A 102 4.03 0.54 19.66
C LEU A 102 3.82 1.87 18.93
N LEU A 103 3.29 1.80 17.71
CA LEU A 103 2.92 2.96 16.91
C LEU A 103 1.72 2.59 16.07
N GLU A 104 0.69 3.42 16.13
CA GLU A 104 -0.45 3.31 15.22
C GLU A 104 -0.27 4.29 14.06
N SER A 105 -0.89 3.98 12.93
CA SER A 105 -0.98 4.84 11.74
C SER A 105 -1.90 6.04 11.98
N THR A 106 -1.82 6.65 13.17
CA THR A 106 -2.56 7.83 13.61
C THR A 106 -1.55 8.87 14.10
N ASN A 107 -2.00 10.11 14.34
CA ASN A 107 -1.18 11.18 14.94
C ASN A 107 -0.90 10.96 16.44
N ALA A 108 -1.15 9.76 16.97
CA ALA A 108 -0.82 9.45 18.35
C ALA A 108 0.70 9.41 18.55
N ASN A 109 1.18 10.00 19.65
CA ASN A 109 2.55 9.79 20.10
C ASN A 109 2.81 8.28 20.23
N PRO A 110 4.06 7.81 19.99
CA PRO A 110 4.37 6.40 20.17
C PRO A 110 4.06 6.07 21.62
N THR A 111 3.30 4.99 21.86
CA THR A 111 3.18 4.40 23.18
C THR A 111 4.59 4.21 23.71
N ASP A 112 4.88 4.72 24.91
CA ASP A 112 6.23 4.88 25.43
C ASP A 112 7.13 3.67 25.10
N THR A 113 7.97 3.83 24.07
CA THR A 113 8.88 2.77 23.59
C THR A 113 10.02 2.53 24.57
N SER A 114 10.16 3.42 25.56
CA SER A 114 11.15 3.43 26.64
C SER A 114 10.87 2.36 27.70
N GLY A 115 10.78 1.10 27.27
CA GLY A 115 10.59 -0.03 28.20
C GLY A 115 10.17 -1.31 27.51
N LYS A 116 9.52 -1.19 26.34
CA LYS A 116 9.00 -2.34 25.58
C LYS A 116 10.08 -3.02 24.73
N ILE A 117 10.96 -2.24 24.10
CA ILE A 117 12.11 -2.78 23.37
C ILE A 117 13.33 -2.85 24.29
N LYS A 118 13.83 -4.06 24.55
CA LYS A 118 15.02 -4.31 25.37
C LYS A 118 16.27 -4.19 24.51
N THR A 119 17.20 -3.32 24.89
CA THR A 119 18.45 -3.11 24.13
C THR A 119 19.33 -4.35 24.08
N GLY A 120 19.27 -5.20 25.11
CA GLY A 120 20.02 -6.46 25.18
C GLY A 120 19.40 -7.62 24.41
N SER A 121 18.15 -7.50 23.93
CA SER A 121 17.46 -8.54 23.18
C SER A 121 17.70 -8.43 21.67
N ARG A 122 17.45 -9.52 20.95
CA ARG A 122 17.43 -9.57 19.48
C ARG A 122 15.99 -9.71 18.99
N TYR A 123 15.74 -9.18 17.80
CA TYR A 123 14.41 -9.11 17.23
C TYR A 123 14.45 -9.56 15.76
N SER A 124 13.38 -10.24 15.33
CA SER A 124 13.06 -10.44 13.93
C SER A 124 12.22 -9.26 13.46
N VAL A 125 12.63 -8.60 12.39
CA VAL A 125 11.95 -7.46 11.78
C VAL A 125 11.43 -7.89 10.42
N SER A 126 10.13 -7.77 10.21
CA SER A 126 9.46 -8.02 8.93
C SER A 126 8.45 -6.92 8.61
N PHE A 127 8.05 -6.82 7.35
CA PHE A 127 7.16 -5.77 6.86
C PHE A 127 5.95 -6.36 6.12
N ASP A 128 4.77 -5.83 6.42
CA ASP A 128 3.57 -6.05 5.63
C ASP A 128 3.32 -4.83 4.75
N THR A 129 3.01 -5.06 3.47
CA THR A 129 2.76 -4.00 2.47
C THR A 129 1.28 -3.85 2.15
N LYS A 130 0.86 -2.62 1.82
CA LYS A 130 -0.47 -2.31 1.28
C LYS A 130 -0.65 -2.90 -0.11
N LYS A 131 -1.88 -2.81 -0.64
CA LYS A 131 -2.16 -3.09 -2.06
C LYS A 131 -1.35 -2.20 -3.02
N SER A 132 -0.94 -1.02 -2.57
CA SER A 132 -0.05 -0.10 -3.28
C SER A 132 1.44 -0.49 -3.23
N GLY A 133 1.84 -1.53 -2.49
CA GLY A 133 3.25 -1.96 -2.38
C GLY A 133 4.09 -1.17 -1.35
N MET A 134 3.57 -0.09 -0.78
CA MET A 134 4.22 0.60 0.34
C MET A 134 4.09 -0.21 1.64
N ILE A 135 5.12 -0.13 2.50
CA ILE A 135 5.07 -0.70 3.85
C ILE A 135 3.93 -0.07 4.67
N GLU A 136 3.07 -0.91 5.23
CA GLU A 136 1.97 -0.53 6.12
C GLU A 136 2.28 -0.83 7.58
N THR A 137 2.83 -2.00 7.85
CA THR A 137 3.06 -2.50 9.20
C THR A 137 4.47 -3.04 9.32
N ILE A 138 5.16 -2.57 10.35
CA ILE A 138 6.47 -3.05 10.79
C ILE A 138 6.23 -4.02 11.94
N ASN A 139 6.55 -5.29 11.73
CA ASN A 139 6.40 -6.35 12.72
C ASN A 139 7.75 -6.63 13.39
N LEU A 140 7.78 -6.54 14.71
CA LEU A 140 8.94 -6.80 15.56
C LEU A 140 8.64 -8.02 16.42
N THR A 141 9.45 -9.07 16.34
CA THR A 141 9.29 -10.27 17.19
C THR A 141 10.55 -10.49 18.01
N GLU A 142 10.45 -10.46 19.34
CA GLU A 142 11.58 -10.76 20.23
C GLU A 142 11.99 -12.23 20.07
N ILE A 143 13.29 -12.46 19.87
CA ILE A 143 13.87 -13.79 19.71
C ILE A 143 14.38 -14.24 21.08
N LYS A 144 13.97 -15.44 21.49
CA LYS A 144 14.44 -16.06 22.74
C LYS A 144 15.90 -16.49 22.66
#